data_AF-A0A931LLP9-F1
#
_entry.id   AF-A0A931LLP9-F1
#
_cell.length_a   1.000
_cell.length_b   1.000
_cell.length_c   1.000
_cell.angle_alpha   90.00
_cell.angle_beta   90.00
_cell.angle_gamma   90.00
#
_symmetry.space_group_name_H-M   'P 1'
#
loop_
_entity.id
_entity.type
_entity.pdbx_description
1 polymer ?
#
loop_
_entity_poly.entity_id
_entity_poly.type
_entity_poly.pdbx_seq_one_letter_code
_entity_poly.pdbx_strand_id
1 'polypeptide(L)'
;MHERDTILGEIRALGIRNVVVLSGDVHHAELIRHEPAPGFVLHEFVAGPLAARQGFKRFLDRSLNSRSLGSLGFAKNFGELVVERDALTVRIIDGSGAPRVRLRLPATAPVVEVRTGGAPGAGAANQSTGGS
;
A
#
# COMPACT_ATOMS: atom_id res chain seq x y z
N MET A 1 7.98 -18.71 10.00
CA MET A 1 7.43 -17.35 9.77
C MET A 1 6.90 -17.34 8.35
N HIS A 2 5.67 -16.87 8.12
CA HIS A 2 5.11 -16.82 6.76
C HIS A 2 5.74 -15.65 5.99
N GLU A 3 6.16 -15.90 4.75
CA GLU A 3 6.82 -14.92 3.88
C GLU A 3 6.08 -13.58 3.82
N ARG A 4 4.75 -13.63 3.65
CA ARG A 4 3.88 -12.45 3.68
C ARG A 4 4.09 -11.61 4.94
N ASP A 5 4.08 -12.24 6.12
CA ASP A 5 4.15 -11.51 7.38
C ASP A 5 5.53 -10.87 7.56
N THR A 6 6.59 -11.51 7.05
CA THR A 6 7.94 -10.91 6.98
C THR A 6 7.94 -9.67 6.09
N ILE A 7 7.43 -9.77 4.86
CA ILE A 7 7.38 -8.63 3.92
C ILE A 7 6.57 -7.46 4.51
N LEU A 8 5.40 -7.75 5.07
CA LEU A 8 4.55 -6.74 5.70
C LEU A 8 5.20 -6.12 6.94
N GLY A 9 5.94 -6.93 7.72
CA GLY A 9 6.73 -6.48 8.85
C GLY A 9 7.80 -5.45 8.46
N GLU A 10 8.59 -5.76 7.43
CA GLU A 10 9.65 -4.87 6.93
C GLU A 10 9.09 -3.57 6.35
N ILE A 11 8.03 -3.63 5.54
CA ILE A 11 7.39 -2.43 4.98
C ILE A 11 6.92 -1.50 6.11
N ARG A 12 6.31 -2.06 7.15
CA ARG A 12 5.88 -1.30 8.33
C ARG A 12 7.06 -0.74 9.11
N ALA A 13 8.14 -1.50 9.27
CA ALA A 13 9.35 -1.05 9.96
C ALA A 13 10.00 0.17 9.28
N LEU A 14 9.87 0.28 7.96
CA LEU A 14 10.28 1.46 7.17
C LEU A 14 9.34 2.67 7.32
N GLY A 15 8.30 2.58 8.14
CA GLY A 15 7.33 3.67 8.34
C GLY A 15 6.36 3.87 7.18
N ILE A 16 6.31 2.94 6.21
CA ILE A 16 5.38 3.00 5.08
C ILE A 16 3.98 2.61 5.58
N ARG A 17 3.02 3.52 5.41
CA ARG A 17 1.67 3.39 5.97
C ARG A 17 0.62 2.97 4.95
N ASN A 18 0.89 3.20 3.67
CA ASN A 18 -0.03 2.96 2.56
C ASN A 18 0.68 2.21 1.45
N VAL A 19 0.22 1.00 1.15
CA VAL A 19 0.82 0.11 0.16
C VAL A 19 -0.23 -0.26 -0.89
N VAL A 20 0.21 -0.38 -2.15
CA VAL A 20 -0.60 -0.88 -3.24
C VAL A 20 0.04 -2.15 -3.78
N VAL A 21 -0.73 -3.23 -3.88
CA VAL A 21 -0.33 -4.52 -4.44
C VAL A 21 -1.16 -4.77 -5.69
N LEU A 22 -0.50 -5.16 -6.79
CA LEU A 22 -1.17 -5.51 -8.05
C LEU A 22 -1.09 -7.03 -8.24
N SER A 23 -2.21 -7.66 -8.54
CA SER A 23 -2.28 -9.11 -8.80
C SER A 23 -3.19 -9.39 -10.01
N GLY A 24 -2.96 -10.51 -10.71
CA GLY A 24 -3.74 -10.82 -11.93
C GLY A 24 -3.80 -12.28 -12.41
N ASP A 25 -3.13 -13.20 -11.72
CA ASP A 25 -3.19 -14.64 -12.03
C ASP A 25 -4.58 -15.25 -11.73
N VAL A 26 -5.36 -14.62 -10.86
CA VAL A 26 -6.67 -15.14 -10.46
C VAL A 26 -7.76 -14.76 -11.45
N HIS A 27 -8.72 -15.66 -11.61
CA HIS A 27 -9.76 -15.58 -12.64
C HIS A 27 -10.93 -14.63 -12.31
N HIS A 28 -10.71 -13.60 -11.50
CA HIS A 28 -11.70 -12.58 -11.13
C HIS A 28 -11.01 -11.24 -10.90
N ALA A 29 -11.79 -10.16 -10.91
CA ALA A 29 -11.28 -8.82 -10.61
C ALA A 29 -11.93 -8.25 -9.36
N GLU A 30 -11.13 -7.64 -8.51
CA GLU A 30 -11.54 -7.15 -7.20
C GLU A 30 -10.58 -6.08 -6.68
N LEU A 31 -11.13 -5.07 -6.01
CA LEU A 31 -10.37 -4.13 -5.21
C LEU A 31 -10.56 -4.51 -3.73
N ILE A 32 -9.48 -4.77 -3.02
CA ILE A 32 -9.50 -5.22 -1.63
C ILE A 32 -8.73 -4.21 -0.79
N ARG A 33 -9.23 -3.92 0.41
CA ARG A 33 -8.49 -3.17 1.43
C ARG A 33 -8.14 -4.10 2.58
N HIS A 34 -6.90 -4.06 3.01
CA HIS A 34 -6.38 -4.74 4.19
C HIS A 34 -5.94 -3.72 5.24
N GLU A 35 -6.01 -4.12 6.51
CA GLU A 35 -5.45 -3.36 7.64
C GLU A 35 -4.87 -4.34 8.67
N PRO A 36 -3.67 -4.90 8.41
CA PRO A 36 -3.06 -5.92 9.28
C PRO A 36 -2.69 -5.40 10.67
N ALA A 37 -2.51 -4.08 10.79
CA ALA A 37 -2.30 -3.38 12.05
C ALA A 37 -2.94 -1.98 11.97
N PRO A 38 -3.33 -1.35 13.10
CA PRO A 38 -3.98 -0.05 13.11
C PRO A 38 -3.18 1.00 12.33
N GLY A 39 -3.80 1.60 11.32
CA GLY A 39 -3.19 2.64 10.50
C GLY A 39 -2.13 2.15 9.49
N PHE A 40 -1.91 0.85 9.35
CA PHE A 40 -1.13 0.26 8.25
C PHE A 40 -2.08 -0.33 7.23
N VAL A 41 -2.28 0.38 6.13
CA VAL A 41 -3.31 0.09 5.13
C VAL A 41 -2.68 -0.41 3.85
N LEU A 42 -3.25 -1.48 3.30
CA LEU A 42 -2.89 -1.98 1.98
C LEU A 42 -4.12 -2.01 1.09
N HIS A 43 -3.92 -1.71 -0.19
CA HIS A 43 -4.91 -1.92 -1.23
C HIS A 43 -4.38 -2.97 -2.20
N GLU A 44 -5.09 -4.08 -2.34
CA GLU A 44 -4.81 -5.08 -3.36
C GLU A 44 -5.75 -4.85 -4.53
N PHE A 45 -5.18 -4.73 -5.73
CA PHE A 45 -5.89 -4.56 -6.98
C PHE A 45 -5.69 -5.81 -7.83
N VAL A 46 -6.75 -6.60 -7.85
CA VAL A 46 -6.83 -7.85 -8.58
C VAL A 46 -7.46 -7.57 -9.94
N ALA A 47 -6.72 -7.82 -11.02
CA ALA A 47 -7.20 -7.67 -12.38
C ALA A 47 -7.12 -9.01 -13.11
N GLY A 48 -8.28 -9.60 -13.42
CA GLY A 48 -8.33 -10.82 -14.22
C GLY A 48 -9.75 -11.31 -14.49
N PRO A 49 -10.01 -12.09 -15.56
CA PRO A 49 -9.05 -12.50 -16.60
C PRO A 49 -9.20 -11.72 -17.91
N LEU A 50 -8.08 -11.42 -18.58
CA LEU A 50 -8.09 -10.86 -19.95
C LEU A 50 -8.58 -11.90 -20.98
N ALA A 51 -8.14 -13.16 -20.81
CA ALA A 51 -8.46 -14.26 -21.71
C ALA A 51 -8.72 -15.62 -21.03
N ALA A 52 -8.38 -15.77 -19.74
CA ALA A 52 -8.59 -17.02 -18.99
C ALA A 52 -10.06 -17.27 -18.60
N ARG A 53 -10.36 -18.51 -18.20
CA ARG A 53 -11.71 -18.91 -17.77
C ARG A 53 -12.11 -18.12 -16.53
N GLN A 54 -13.22 -17.41 -16.57
CA GLN A 54 -13.66 -16.61 -15.42
C GLN A 54 -14.06 -17.48 -14.23
N GLY A 55 -13.84 -16.97 -13.03
CA GLY A 55 -14.08 -17.68 -11.79
C GLY A 55 -14.74 -16.80 -10.73
N PHE A 56 -15.04 -17.43 -9.60
CA PHE A 56 -15.55 -16.76 -8.42
C PHE A 56 -14.41 -16.11 -7.63
N LYS A 57 -14.77 -15.09 -6.85
CA LYS A 57 -13.89 -14.55 -5.83
C LYS A 57 -13.53 -15.60 -4.79
N ARG A 58 -12.34 -15.45 -4.22
CA ARG A 58 -11.92 -16.24 -3.06
C ARG A 58 -12.42 -15.58 -1.77
N PHE A 59 -12.48 -16.35 -0.69
CA PHE A 59 -12.70 -15.79 0.63
C PHE A 59 -11.53 -14.87 1.00
N LEU A 60 -11.84 -13.71 1.54
CA LEU A 60 -10.84 -12.75 1.96
C LEU A 60 -10.09 -13.25 3.21
N ASP A 61 -8.81 -12.92 3.28
CA ASP A 61 -7.98 -13.29 4.41
C ASP A 61 -8.38 -12.50 5.67
N ARG A 62 -8.91 -13.21 6.67
CA ARG A 62 -9.36 -12.62 7.94
C ARG A 62 -8.19 -12.12 8.80
N SER A 63 -6.99 -12.69 8.66
CA SER A 63 -5.80 -12.28 9.42
C SER A 63 -5.32 -10.87 9.07
N LEU A 64 -5.73 -10.36 7.90
CA LEU A 64 -5.35 -9.02 7.41
C LEU A 64 -6.47 -7.98 7.59
N ASN A 65 -7.55 -8.31 8.32
CA ASN A 65 -8.73 -7.45 8.46
C ASN A 65 -9.26 -6.95 7.09
N SER A 66 -9.36 -7.89 6.14
CA SER A 66 -9.64 -7.60 4.74
C SER A 66 -11.10 -7.26 4.48
N ARG A 67 -11.36 -6.32 3.57
CA ARG A 67 -12.70 -6.04 3.02
C ARG A 67 -12.66 -5.75 1.52
N SER A 68 -13.68 -6.24 0.81
CA SER A 68 -13.89 -5.91 -0.59
C SER A 68 -14.38 -4.47 -0.72
N LEU A 69 -13.84 -3.73 -1.68
CA LEU A 69 -14.29 -2.39 -2.05
C LEU A 69 -15.09 -2.36 -3.35
N GLY A 70 -15.10 -3.47 -4.10
CA GLY A 70 -15.80 -3.58 -5.36
C GLY A 70 -15.16 -4.65 -6.25
N SER A 71 -15.94 -5.18 -7.18
CA SER A 71 -15.47 -6.31 -7.99
C SER A 71 -16.24 -6.51 -9.26
N LEU A 72 -15.61 -7.27 -10.15
CA LEU A 72 -16.20 -7.78 -11.36
C LEU A 72 -15.91 -9.28 -11.47
N GLY A 73 -16.96 -10.10 -11.33
CA GLY A 73 -16.90 -11.54 -11.62
C GLY A 73 -17.40 -11.81 -13.04
N PHE A 74 -17.06 -12.99 -13.58
CA PHE A 74 -17.65 -13.52 -14.83
C PHE A 74 -17.57 -12.60 -16.06
N ALA A 75 -16.55 -11.74 -16.13
CA ALA A 75 -16.33 -10.87 -17.27
C ALA A 75 -14.85 -10.76 -17.58
N LYS A 76 -14.53 -10.70 -18.87
CA LYS A 76 -13.18 -10.32 -19.32
C LYS A 76 -12.92 -8.88 -18.90
N ASN A 77 -11.72 -8.62 -18.39
CA ASN A 77 -11.36 -7.29 -17.92
C ASN A 77 -9.84 -7.08 -17.93
N PHE A 78 -9.46 -5.82 -17.72
CA PHE A 78 -8.11 -5.44 -17.36
C PHE A 78 -8.14 -4.31 -16.31
N GLY A 79 -7.04 -4.18 -15.58
CA GLY A 79 -6.83 -3.10 -14.62
C GLY A 79 -6.14 -1.92 -15.28
N GLU A 80 -6.52 -0.71 -14.89
CA GLU A 80 -5.87 0.52 -15.30
C GLU A 80 -5.52 1.36 -14.06
N LEU A 81 -4.29 1.87 -14.04
CA LEU A 81 -3.78 2.76 -13.01
C LEU A 81 -3.42 4.11 -13.62
N VAL A 82 -3.90 5.19 -12.99
CA VAL A 82 -3.49 6.56 -13.30
C VAL A 82 -2.86 7.13 -12.04
N VAL A 83 -1.56 7.42 -12.14
CA VAL A 83 -0.78 8.04 -11.07
C VAL A 83 -0.72 9.54 -11.34
N GLU A 84 -1.29 10.31 -10.43
CA GLU A 84 -1.26 11.77 -10.41
C GLU A 84 -0.37 12.23 -9.25
N ARG A 85 -0.04 13.53 -9.21
CA ARG A 85 0.74 14.09 -8.11
C ARG A 85 0.08 13.86 -6.74
N ASP A 86 -1.23 13.98 -6.68
CA ASP A 86 -2.02 14.01 -5.45
C ASP A 86 -2.93 12.78 -5.30
N ALA A 87 -2.85 11.81 -6.21
CA ALA A 87 -3.69 10.61 -6.14
C ALA A 87 -3.21 9.46 -7.01
N LEU A 88 -3.68 8.27 -6.64
CA LEU A 88 -3.72 7.11 -7.49
C LEU A 88 -5.18 6.78 -7.81
N THR A 89 -5.55 6.78 -9.09
CA THR A 89 -6.85 6.26 -9.52
C THR A 89 -6.67 4.87 -10.12
N VAL A 90 -7.47 3.92 -9.66
CA VAL A 90 -7.50 2.54 -10.16
C VAL A 90 -8.87 2.22 -10.70
N ARG A 91 -8.91 1.57 -11.86
CA ARG A 91 -10.13 1.16 -12.57
C ARG A 91 -10.04 -0.31 -12.98
N ILE A 92 -11.17 -1.00 -12.91
CA ILE A 92 -11.38 -2.28 -13.60
C ILE A 92 -12.25 -1.98 -14.82
N ILE A 93 -11.72 -2.26 -16.01
CA ILE A 93 -12.37 -2.02 -17.29
C ILE A 93 -12.81 -3.36 -17.87
N ASP A 94 -14.07 -3.48 -18.27
CA ASP A 94 -14.58 -4.71 -18.87
C ASP A 94 -14.24 -4.83 -20.37
N GLY A 95 -14.60 -5.97 -20.97
CA GLY A 95 -14.35 -6.24 -22.39
C GLY A 95 -15.04 -5.28 -23.38
N SER A 96 -15.98 -4.44 -22.93
CA SER A 96 -16.59 -3.38 -23.76
C SER A 96 -15.84 -2.05 -23.67
N GLY A 97 -14.83 -1.95 -22.80
CA GLY A 97 -14.12 -0.71 -22.51
C GLY A 97 -14.78 0.13 -21.41
N ALA A 98 -15.83 -0.36 -20.75
CA ALA A 98 -16.53 0.37 -19.70
C ALA A 98 -15.86 0.18 -18.33
N PRO A 99 -15.60 1.25 -17.56
CA PRO A 99 -15.14 1.12 -16.19
C PRO A 99 -16.28 0.59 -15.31
N ARG A 100 -16.03 -0.53 -14.61
CA ARG A 100 -17.01 -1.18 -13.72
C ARG A 100 -16.76 -0.94 -12.25
N VAL A 101 -15.49 -0.83 -11.88
CA VAL A 101 -15.07 -0.52 -10.52
C VAL A 101 -14.03 0.57 -10.59
N ARG A 102 -14.12 1.55 -9.69
CA ARG A 102 -13.16 2.65 -9.58
C ARG A 102 -12.87 2.95 -8.12
N LEU A 103 -11.59 3.14 -7.81
CA LEU A 103 -11.13 3.67 -6.53
C LEU A 103 -10.16 4.82 -6.79
N ARG A 104 -10.33 5.94 -6.09
CA ARG A 104 -9.33 7.01 -6.05
C ARG A 104 -8.74 7.06 -4.65
N LEU A 105 -7.44 6.86 -4.56
CA LEU A 105 -6.66 6.99 -3.34
C LEU A 105 -5.97 8.34 -3.36
N PRO A 106 -6.23 9.25 -2.42
CA PRO A 106 -5.46 10.48 -2.31
C PRO A 106 -4.02 10.16 -1.91
N ALA A 107 -3.07 10.95 -2.39
CA ALA A 107 -1.71 10.93 -1.91
C ALA A 107 -1.74 11.25 -0.41
N THR A 108 -1.06 10.42 0.36
CA THR A 108 -0.85 10.71 1.78
C THR A 108 0.26 11.73 1.87
N ALA A 109 0.09 12.77 2.69
CA ALA A 109 1.16 13.72 2.94
C ALA A 109 2.43 12.95 3.34
N PRO A 110 3.61 13.28 2.80
CA PRO A 110 4.85 12.65 3.21
C PRO A 110 5.00 12.87 4.73
N VAL A 111 5.38 11.81 5.45
CA VAL A 111 5.82 11.94 6.84
C VAL A 111 7.15 12.69 6.78
N VAL A 112 7.12 14.00 6.95
CA VAL A 112 8.33 14.81 7.10
C VAL A 112 8.89 14.49 8.47
N GLU A 113 9.99 13.75 8.52
CA GLU A 113 10.74 13.53 9.74
C GLU A 113 11.35 14.87 10.17
N VAL A 114 10.74 15.55 11.14
CA VAL A 114 11.33 16.75 11.74
C VAL A 114 12.46 16.28 12.64
N ARG A 115 13.70 16.30 12.11
CA ARG A 115 14.90 16.19 12.95
C ARG A 115 15.01 17.48 13.76
N THR A 116 14.50 17.48 14.99
CA THR A 116 14.85 18.50 15.97
C THR A 116 16.36 18.40 16.23
N GLY A 117 17.12 19.32 15.65
CA GLY A 117 18.55 19.45 15.87
C GLY A 117 18.82 19.56 17.37
N GLY A 118 19.63 18.64 17.90
CA GLY A 118 20.08 18.66 19.27
C GLY A 118 20.81 19.97 19.59
N ALA A 119 20.50 20.54 20.75
CA ALA A 119 21.22 21.67 21.31
C ALA A 119 22.71 21.34 21.46
N PRO A 120 23.63 22.30 21.19
CA PRO A 120 25.03 22.11 21.54
C PRO A 120 25.17 22.05 23.07
N GLY A 121 25.63 20.89 23.56
CA GLY A 121 25.89 20.64 24.96
C GLY A 121 26.94 21.60 25.54
N ALA A 122 26.64 22.11 26.72
CA ALA A 122 27.58 22.83 27.56
C ALA A 122 28.58 21.86 28.20
N GLY A 123 29.86 22.24 28.20
CA GLY A 123 30.85 21.87 29.22
C GLY A 123 31.86 20.78 28.86
N ALA A 124 33.13 21.16 28.73
CA ALA A 124 34.17 20.77 29.69
C ALA A 124 35.49 21.49 29.38
N ALA A 125 36.02 22.14 30.41
CA ALA A 125 37.31 22.83 30.45
C ALA A 125 38.49 21.86 30.36
N ASN A 126 39.60 22.30 29.78
CA ASN A 126 40.94 22.01 30.28
C ASN A 126 41.98 22.88 29.55
N GLN A 127 42.64 23.82 30.22
CA GLN A 127 44.07 24.12 30.04
C GLN A 127 44.62 24.75 31.33
N SER A 128 45.41 23.96 32.05
CA SER A 128 46.41 24.44 33.00
C SER A 128 47.76 24.57 32.29
N THR A 129 48.51 25.63 32.58
CA THR A 129 49.98 25.80 32.49
C THR A 129 50.25 27.22 33.02
N GLY A 130 50.79 27.42 34.23
CA GLY A 130 52.23 27.42 34.54
C GLY A 130 52.87 28.72 34.03
N GLY A 131 53.54 29.59 34.78
CA GLY A 131 54.02 29.63 36.16
C GLY A 131 54.85 30.91 36.35
N SER A 132 55.20 31.17 37.63
CA SER A 132 56.17 32.15 38.16
C SER A 132 55.81 33.63 38.15
#